data_AF-A0A7W0LCC0-F1
#
_entry.id   AF-A0A7W0LCC0-F1
#
_cell.length_a   1.000
_cell.length_b   1.000
_cell.length_c   1.000
_cell.angle_alpha   90.00
_cell.angle_beta   90.00
_cell.angle_gamma   90.00
#
_symmetry.space_group_name_H-M   'P 1'
#
loop_
_entity.id
_entity.type
_entity.pdbx_description
1 polymer ?
#
loop_
_entity_poly.entity_id
_entity_poly.type
_entity_poly.pdbx_seq_one_letter_code
_entity_poly.pdbx_strand_id
1 'polypeptide(L)'
;MRVHVRVRSQGGYTLVELLISTAIMLTVTGAIFSLMNPAQGSAQTQPEVAGMQQRMRVGQETLFKELMMAGAGPYQGASTGSLMNFFAPILPRRTGMVGADPTQGAGSFRSDAITLAYIPNTYSQTTISAPMPPNSAELKVNDQPNCPRGQQLCGFEAGMNVIIFDTAGFFDTFTVTQVQDAAGHLQHRGQNLNYEYAAGAQITQVVSNTYYLNRTTNKLMRYDGGDGAGNSDIALADDVVDLEFQYYGDPRPPLLPKPRPGIPNCLYDAGGNYVAGMATLTPEDGSLAKLTPAMLTDGPYCGGGSNQFDADLLRVRKVRVRLRVQAAMQSLRGTDPALFMRPGTSIGGERFVPDYRVVFEVSPRNLNLAR
;
A
#
# COMPACT_ATOMS: atom_id res chain seq x y z
N MET A 1 -24.12 -64.11 68.99
CA MET A 1 -24.47 -62.90 68.23
C MET A 1 -24.33 -63.24 66.74
N ARG A 2 -25.44 -63.59 66.05
CA ARG A 2 -25.43 -64.03 64.64
C ARG A 2 -25.75 -62.82 63.76
N VAL A 3 -24.81 -62.41 62.91
CA VAL A 3 -25.02 -61.36 61.91
C VAL A 3 -25.82 -61.96 60.75
N HIS A 4 -27.08 -61.53 60.58
CA HIS A 4 -27.85 -61.85 59.40
C HIS A 4 -27.43 -60.92 58.25
N VAL A 5 -26.59 -61.44 57.36
CA VAL A 5 -26.37 -60.84 56.03
C VAL A 5 -27.64 -61.09 55.20
N ARG A 6 -28.47 -60.05 55.03
CA ARG A 6 -29.55 -60.05 54.04
C ARG A 6 -28.91 -59.95 52.66
N VAL A 7 -28.83 -61.07 51.95
CA VAL A 7 -28.61 -61.05 50.50
C VAL A 7 -29.87 -60.47 49.86
N ARG A 8 -29.81 -59.23 49.38
CA ARG A 8 -30.88 -58.65 48.54
C ARG A 8 -30.98 -59.52 47.28
N SER A 9 -32.14 -60.14 47.05
CA SER A 9 -32.42 -60.76 45.75
C SER A 9 -32.41 -59.66 44.71
N GLN A 10 -31.46 -59.71 43.77
CA GLN A 10 -31.53 -58.90 42.57
C GLN A 10 -32.67 -59.46 41.71
N GLY A 11 -33.76 -58.71 41.60
CA GLY A 11 -34.81 -59.03 40.63
C GLY A 11 -34.24 -58.88 39.23
N GLY A 12 -34.48 -59.87 38.36
CA GLY A 12 -34.15 -59.75 36.93
C GLY A 12 -34.95 -58.62 36.29
N TYR A 13 -34.40 -58.00 35.25
CA TYR A 13 -35.04 -56.89 34.55
C TYR A 13 -36.22 -57.36 33.71
N THR A 14 -37.30 -56.60 33.73
CA THR A 14 -38.43 -56.84 32.83
C THR A 14 -38.10 -56.35 31.42
N LEU A 15 -38.71 -56.96 30.40
CA LEU A 15 -38.56 -56.53 29.01
C LEU A 15 -38.97 -55.06 28.81
N VAL A 16 -39.94 -54.59 29.61
CA VAL A 16 -40.45 -53.21 29.61
C VAL A 16 -39.41 -52.25 30.17
N GLU A 17 -38.73 -52.57 31.27
CA GLU A 17 -37.65 -51.73 31.82
C GLU A 17 -36.47 -51.61 30.84
N LEU A 18 -36.12 -52.70 30.14
CA LEU A 18 -35.09 -52.66 29.10
C LEU A 18 -35.50 -51.76 27.92
N LEU A 19 -36.75 -51.81 27.47
CA LEU A 19 -37.28 -50.94 26.42
C LEU A 19 -37.29 -49.46 26.83
N ILE A 20 -37.74 -49.16 28.06
CA ILE A 20 -37.75 -47.78 28.57
C ILE A 20 -36.32 -47.26 28.71
N SER A 21 -35.40 -48.06 29.26
CA SER A 21 -34.00 -47.67 29.45
C SER A 21 -33.28 -47.41 28.13
N THR A 22 -33.49 -48.27 27.12
CA THR A 22 -32.93 -48.09 25.78
C THR A 22 -33.53 -46.89 25.06
N ALA A 23 -34.84 -46.63 25.19
CA ALA A 23 -35.46 -45.42 24.65
C ALA A 23 -34.91 -44.13 25.27
N ILE A 24 -34.71 -44.11 26.60
CA ILE A 24 -34.09 -42.97 27.30
C ILE A 24 -32.64 -42.81 26.86
N MET A 25 -31.88 -43.89 26.76
CA MET A 25 -30.48 -43.83 26.31
C MET A 25 -30.36 -43.26 24.90
N LEU A 26 -31.19 -43.73 23.96
CA LEU A 26 -31.19 -43.24 22.58
C LEU A 26 -31.61 -41.76 22.49
N THR A 27 -32.62 -41.34 23.24
CA THR A 27 -33.07 -39.94 23.26
C THR A 27 -32.02 -39.00 23.85
N VAL A 28 -31.41 -39.37 24.98
CA VAL A 28 -30.31 -38.59 25.60
C VAL A 28 -29.10 -38.54 24.67
N THR A 29 -28.70 -39.67 24.08
CA THR A 29 -27.56 -39.73 23.15
C THR A 29 -27.82 -38.89 21.90
N GLY A 30 -29.03 -38.96 21.33
CA GLY A 30 -29.45 -38.11 20.22
C GLY A 30 -29.40 -36.61 20.55
N ALA A 31 -29.88 -36.23 21.73
CA ALA A 31 -29.79 -34.85 22.21
C ALA A 31 -28.33 -34.39 22.37
N ILE A 32 -27.45 -35.22 22.92
CA ILE A 32 -26.01 -34.91 23.03
C ILE A 32 -25.38 -34.72 21.65
N PHE A 33 -25.63 -35.63 20.69
CA PHE A 33 -25.10 -35.48 19.33
C PHE A 33 -25.62 -34.23 18.62
N SER A 34 -26.87 -33.84 18.88
CA SER A 34 -27.44 -32.60 18.33
C SER A 34 -26.72 -31.34 18.82
N LEU A 35 -26.11 -31.36 20.01
CA LEU A 35 -25.32 -30.27 20.57
C LEU A 35 -23.83 -30.37 20.22
N MET A 36 -23.29 -31.59 20.11
CA MET A 36 -21.85 -31.82 19.89
C MET A 36 -21.42 -31.48 18.46
N ASN A 37 -22.28 -31.72 17.47
CA ASN A 37 -21.96 -31.44 16.06
C ASN A 37 -21.79 -29.92 15.79
N PRO A 38 -22.70 -29.05 16.30
CA PRO A 38 -22.49 -27.60 16.28
C PRO A 38 -21.21 -27.13 16.99
N ALA A 39 -20.95 -27.66 18.17
CA ALA A 39 -19.79 -27.28 18.98
C ALA A 39 -18.46 -27.52 18.24
N GLN A 40 -18.35 -28.63 17.50
CA GLN A 40 -17.16 -28.93 16.69
C GLN A 40 -17.01 -28.01 15.48
N GLY A 41 -18.11 -27.66 14.80
CA GLY A 41 -18.09 -26.69 13.69
C GLY A 41 -17.62 -25.32 14.17
N SER A 42 -18.24 -24.83 15.24
CA SER A 42 -17.89 -23.56 15.87
C SER A 42 -16.44 -23.50 16.36
N ALA A 43 -15.92 -24.58 16.96
CA ALA A 43 -14.53 -24.63 17.41
C ALA A 43 -13.51 -24.55 16.26
N GLN A 44 -13.88 -24.96 15.05
CA GLN A 44 -13.03 -24.86 13.86
C GLN A 44 -13.15 -23.50 13.16
N THR A 45 -14.33 -22.90 13.16
CA THR A 45 -14.59 -21.64 12.45
C THR A 45 -14.21 -20.40 13.24
N GLN A 46 -14.42 -20.39 14.56
CA GLN A 46 -14.15 -19.20 15.39
C GLN A 46 -12.69 -18.71 15.31
N PRO A 47 -11.66 -19.57 15.39
CA PRO A 47 -10.27 -19.13 15.25
C PRO A 47 -9.97 -18.56 13.87
N GLU A 48 -10.55 -19.12 12.80
CA GLU A 48 -10.34 -18.64 11.44
C GLU A 48 -11.01 -17.30 11.18
N VAL A 49 -12.23 -17.09 11.69
CA VAL A 49 -12.90 -15.79 11.66
C VAL A 49 -12.04 -14.74 12.36
N ALA A 50 -11.51 -15.04 13.56
CA ALA A 50 -10.63 -14.13 14.28
C ALA A 50 -9.33 -13.83 13.50
N GLY A 51 -8.71 -14.87 12.91
CA GLY A 51 -7.52 -14.72 12.08
C GLY A 51 -7.76 -13.85 10.85
N MET A 52 -8.88 -14.04 10.14
CA MET A 52 -9.28 -13.20 9.01
C MET A 52 -9.47 -11.74 9.42
N GLN A 53 -10.12 -11.47 10.55
CA GLN A 53 -10.29 -10.12 11.06
C GLN A 53 -8.94 -9.47 11.40
N GLN A 54 -8.01 -10.22 12.00
CA GLN A 54 -6.66 -9.71 12.29
C GLN A 54 -5.90 -9.37 11.00
N ARG A 55 -5.90 -10.27 10.00
CA ARG A 55 -5.23 -10.02 8.71
C ARG A 55 -5.84 -8.82 7.97
N MET A 56 -7.16 -8.71 7.98
CA MET A 56 -7.87 -7.56 7.42
C MET A 56 -7.47 -6.26 8.13
N ARG A 57 -7.39 -6.27 9.47
CA ARG A 57 -6.96 -5.11 10.25
C ARG A 57 -5.55 -4.67 9.88
N VAL A 58 -4.59 -5.60 9.81
CA VAL A 58 -3.19 -5.30 9.44
C VAL A 58 -3.13 -4.68 8.04
N GLY A 59 -3.84 -5.27 7.07
CA GLY A 59 -3.88 -4.74 5.69
C GLY A 59 -4.51 -3.35 5.61
N GLN A 60 -5.66 -3.15 6.25
CA GLN A 60 -6.36 -1.86 6.27
C GLN A 60 -5.54 -0.78 6.98
N GLU A 61 -5.01 -1.05 8.17
CA GLU A 61 -4.27 -0.07 8.96
C GLU A 61 -2.98 0.37 8.26
N THR A 62 -2.25 -0.58 7.67
CA THR A 62 -1.02 -0.29 6.92
C THR A 62 -1.31 0.59 5.71
N LEU A 63 -2.26 0.19 4.86
CA LEU A 63 -2.61 0.95 3.65
C LEU A 63 -3.20 2.31 4.00
N PHE A 64 -4.05 2.40 5.02
CA PHE A 64 -4.64 3.67 5.47
C PHE A 64 -3.57 4.64 5.97
N LYS A 65 -2.65 4.18 6.82
CA LYS A 65 -1.55 5.01 7.36
C LYS A 65 -0.66 5.55 6.24
N GLU A 66 -0.27 4.70 5.30
CA GLU A 66 0.63 5.09 4.22
C GLU A 66 -0.05 6.03 3.23
N LEU A 67 -1.33 5.78 2.90
CA LEU A 67 -2.12 6.70 2.09
C LEU A 67 -2.27 8.07 2.77
N MET A 68 -2.51 8.13 4.09
CA MET A 68 -2.64 9.39 4.82
C MET A 68 -1.37 10.25 4.76
N MET A 69 -0.19 9.62 4.72
CA MET A 69 1.09 10.30 4.62
C MET A 69 1.46 10.67 3.17
N ALA A 70 0.91 9.97 2.18
CA ALA A 70 1.22 10.15 0.77
C ALA A 70 1.19 11.64 0.35
N GLY A 71 2.21 12.05 -0.39
CA GLY A 71 2.37 13.41 -0.87
C GLY A 71 2.82 14.43 0.17
N ALA A 72 3.12 14.04 1.42
CA ALA A 72 3.81 14.94 2.36
C ALA A 72 5.13 15.37 1.72
N GLY A 73 5.32 16.68 1.59
CA GLY A 73 6.49 17.24 0.93
C GLY A 73 7.39 18.02 1.90
N PRO A 74 8.37 18.76 1.37
CA PRO A 74 9.34 19.45 2.20
C PRO A 74 8.67 20.55 3.03
N TYR A 75 9.15 20.71 4.25
CA TYR A 75 8.66 21.73 5.19
C TYR A 75 9.78 22.68 5.65
N GLN A 76 10.99 22.49 5.14
CA GLN A 76 12.12 23.40 5.30
C GLN A 76 12.75 23.69 3.93
N GLY A 77 13.44 24.83 3.81
CA GLY A 77 14.11 25.25 2.58
C GLY A 77 13.26 26.14 1.66
N ALA A 78 13.78 26.37 0.45
CA ALA A 78 13.24 27.34 -0.52
C ALA A 78 11.95 26.87 -1.22
N SER A 79 11.74 25.55 -1.32
CA SER A 79 10.54 24.95 -1.89
C SER A 79 9.87 24.12 -0.81
N THR A 80 8.69 24.55 -0.35
CA THR A 80 7.90 23.84 0.66
C THR A 80 6.52 23.49 0.13
N GLY A 81 5.84 22.55 0.78
CA GLY A 81 4.46 22.15 0.44
C GLY A 81 4.37 20.72 -0.07
N SER A 82 3.23 20.38 -0.69
CA SER A 82 2.94 19.02 -1.15
C SER A 82 3.87 18.56 -2.26
N LEU A 83 4.23 17.27 -2.27
CA LEU A 83 4.94 16.66 -3.41
C LEU A 83 4.13 16.76 -4.71
N MET A 84 2.80 16.82 -4.62
CA MET A 84 1.91 17.02 -5.78
C MET A 84 2.21 18.28 -6.59
N ASN A 85 2.86 19.28 -5.98
CA ASN A 85 3.24 20.51 -6.66
C ASN A 85 4.47 20.33 -7.58
N PHE A 86 5.17 19.20 -7.43
CA PHE A 86 6.40 18.87 -8.13
C PHE A 86 6.22 17.62 -9.02
N PHE A 87 5.67 16.53 -8.49
CA PHE A 87 5.43 15.29 -9.25
C PHE A 87 4.28 14.48 -8.63
N ALA A 88 3.85 13.40 -9.28
CA ALA A 88 2.82 12.52 -8.74
C ALA A 88 3.39 11.60 -7.64
N PRO A 89 3.02 11.75 -6.35
CA PRO A 89 3.48 10.91 -5.25
C PRO A 89 2.69 9.60 -5.14
N ILE A 90 1.63 9.42 -5.92
CA ILE A 90 0.85 8.19 -6.00
C ILE A 90 0.95 7.67 -7.43
N LEU A 91 1.52 6.48 -7.60
CA LEU A 91 1.68 5.82 -8.89
C LEU A 91 0.98 4.46 -8.85
N PRO A 92 0.09 4.13 -9.81
CA PRO A 92 -0.67 2.87 -9.82
C PRO A 92 0.17 1.71 -10.37
N ARG A 93 1.43 1.59 -9.95
CA ARG A 93 2.40 0.62 -10.49
C ARG A 93 3.52 0.37 -9.51
N ARG A 94 4.28 -0.73 -9.69
CA ARG A 94 5.52 -0.99 -8.95
C ARG A 94 6.64 -0.10 -9.49
N THR A 95 7.33 0.57 -8.58
CA THR A 95 8.51 1.40 -8.86
C THR A 95 9.71 0.93 -8.04
N GLY A 96 10.91 1.28 -8.47
CA GLY A 96 12.15 0.90 -7.79
C GLY A 96 13.13 0.21 -8.73
N MET A 97 14.14 -0.44 -8.16
CA MET A 97 15.23 -1.03 -8.92
C MET A 97 14.92 -2.45 -9.43
N VAL A 98 14.04 -3.19 -8.73
CA VAL A 98 13.74 -4.58 -9.02
C VAL A 98 12.28 -4.75 -9.43
N GLY A 99 12.07 -5.35 -10.61
CA GLY A 99 10.74 -5.69 -11.12
C GLY A 99 9.83 -4.48 -11.30
N ALA A 100 10.39 -3.31 -11.64
CA ALA A 100 9.61 -2.11 -11.90
C ALA A 100 8.69 -2.31 -13.12
N ASP A 101 7.46 -1.85 -12.99
CA ASP A 101 6.50 -1.85 -14.07
C ASP A 101 6.83 -0.75 -15.10
N PRO A 102 6.42 -0.90 -16.38
CA PRO A 102 6.59 0.12 -17.40
C PRO A 102 6.09 1.51 -16.97
N THR A 103 6.70 2.57 -17.52
CA THR A 103 6.35 3.96 -17.17
C THR A 103 5.30 4.58 -18.10
N GLN A 104 5.01 3.93 -19.23
CA GLN A 104 4.06 4.40 -20.24
C GLN A 104 3.11 3.29 -20.70
N GLY A 105 1.98 3.70 -21.26
CA GLY A 105 0.93 2.85 -21.82
C GLY A 105 0.25 1.98 -20.77
N ALA A 106 -0.49 0.96 -21.22
CA ALA A 106 -1.28 0.09 -20.35
C ALA A 106 -0.45 -0.61 -19.25
N GLY A 107 0.85 -0.82 -19.46
CA GLY A 107 1.75 -1.40 -18.47
C GLY A 107 2.08 -0.48 -17.29
N SER A 108 1.81 0.82 -17.40
CA SER A 108 2.03 1.81 -16.34
C SER A 108 0.89 1.90 -15.32
N PHE A 109 -0.15 1.09 -15.50
CA PHE A 109 -1.27 1.00 -14.58
C PHE A 109 -1.55 -0.46 -14.17
N ARG A 110 -1.72 -0.66 -12.87
CA ARG A 110 -2.22 -1.89 -12.25
C ARG A 110 -3.26 -1.53 -11.23
N SER A 111 -4.41 -2.21 -11.29
CA SER A 111 -5.48 -2.01 -10.31
C SER A 111 -5.13 -2.59 -8.94
N ASP A 112 -4.19 -3.53 -8.85
CA ASP A 112 -3.81 -4.23 -7.62
C ASP A 112 -2.42 -3.86 -7.10
N ALA A 113 -1.86 -2.73 -7.56
CA ALA A 113 -0.60 -2.18 -7.08
C ALA A 113 -0.66 -0.65 -6.92
N ILE A 114 0.07 -0.13 -5.94
CA ILE A 114 0.20 1.31 -5.70
C ILE A 114 1.58 1.61 -5.08
N THR A 115 2.32 2.53 -5.66
CA THR A 115 3.48 3.18 -5.03
C THR A 115 3.04 4.48 -4.40
N LEU A 116 3.48 4.70 -3.16
CA LEU A 116 3.25 5.91 -2.38
C LEU A 116 4.59 6.52 -1.98
N ALA A 117 4.77 7.80 -2.29
CA ALA A 117 5.93 8.59 -1.89
C ALA A 117 5.53 9.68 -0.90
N TYR A 118 6.35 9.86 0.13
CA TYR A 118 6.23 10.98 1.06
C TYR A 118 7.58 11.29 1.72
N ILE A 119 7.74 12.54 2.13
CA ILE A 119 8.87 12.97 2.96
C ILE A 119 8.51 12.72 4.42
N PRO A 120 9.27 11.88 5.15
CA PRO A 120 9.01 11.66 6.57
C PRO A 120 9.36 12.92 7.38
N ASN A 121 8.96 12.96 8.66
CA ASN A 121 9.31 14.06 9.55
C ASN A 121 10.82 13.98 9.90
N THR A 122 11.66 14.54 9.03
CA THR A 122 13.12 14.46 9.09
C THR A 122 13.77 15.82 8.80
N TYR A 123 14.91 16.09 9.43
CA TYR A 123 15.69 17.32 9.21
C TYR A 123 16.57 17.25 7.96
N SER A 124 16.71 16.06 7.36
CA SER A 124 17.55 15.81 6.17
C SER A 124 16.88 16.37 4.91
N GLN A 125 16.82 17.68 4.79
CA GLN A 125 16.22 18.46 3.69
C GLN A 125 17.16 19.61 3.31
N THR A 126 17.70 19.61 2.09
CA THR A 126 18.54 20.70 1.60
C THR A 126 18.40 20.91 0.09
N THR A 127 19.20 21.81 -0.48
CA THR A 127 19.28 22.04 -1.93
C THR A 127 20.68 21.74 -2.44
N ILE A 128 20.79 21.41 -3.73
CA ILE A 128 22.08 21.22 -4.37
C ILE A 128 22.76 22.58 -4.65
N SER A 129 24.07 22.66 -4.40
CA SER A 129 24.86 23.89 -4.56
C SER A 129 25.50 24.02 -5.94
N ALA A 130 25.63 22.90 -6.66
CA ALA A 130 26.16 22.84 -8.03
C ALA A 130 25.26 21.96 -8.92
N PRO A 131 25.29 22.13 -10.25
CA PRO A 131 24.57 21.26 -11.17
C PRO A 131 24.97 19.79 -10.99
N MET A 132 23.98 18.90 -11.01
CA MET A 132 24.17 17.46 -10.93
C MET A 132 23.88 16.83 -12.29
N PRO A 133 24.89 16.27 -12.97
CA PRO A 133 24.68 15.59 -14.24
C PRO A 133 24.00 14.22 -14.04
N PRO A 134 23.46 13.60 -15.11
CA PRO A 134 22.75 12.31 -15.01
C PRO A 134 23.66 11.15 -14.58
N ASN A 135 24.95 11.20 -14.94
CA ASN A 135 25.91 10.18 -14.52
C ASN A 135 26.21 10.31 -13.02
N SER A 136 26.29 9.18 -12.33
CA SER A 136 26.63 9.14 -10.90
C SER A 136 27.92 9.92 -10.62
N ALA A 137 27.79 10.94 -9.79
CA ALA A 137 28.84 11.89 -9.42
C ALA A 137 28.67 12.29 -7.95
N GLU A 138 29.67 12.99 -7.41
CA GLU A 138 29.54 13.56 -6.07
C GLU A 138 28.53 14.71 -6.08
N LEU A 139 27.50 14.59 -5.24
CA LEU A 139 26.44 15.58 -5.15
C LEU A 139 26.82 16.65 -4.13
N LYS A 140 26.99 17.88 -4.61
CA LYS A 140 27.28 19.04 -3.76
C LYS A 140 25.99 19.67 -3.27
N VAL A 141 25.86 19.82 -1.97
CA VAL A 141 24.67 20.35 -1.30
C VAL A 141 25.00 21.62 -0.50
N ASN A 142 23.99 22.41 -0.22
CA ASN A 142 24.11 23.58 0.64
C ASN A 142 24.00 23.18 2.11
N ASP A 143 24.69 23.91 2.97
CA ASP A 143 24.51 23.83 4.41
C ASP A 143 23.10 24.33 4.78
N GLN A 144 22.48 23.68 5.75
CA GLN A 144 21.17 24.11 6.26
C GLN A 144 21.31 24.97 7.52
N PRO A 145 20.57 26.08 7.62
CA PRO A 145 20.52 26.84 8.86
C PRO A 145 19.86 26.00 9.96
N ASN A 146 20.32 26.17 11.20
CA ASN A 146 19.80 25.52 12.41
C ASN A 146 20.14 24.02 12.58
N CYS A 147 21.09 23.48 11.83
CA CYS A 147 21.59 22.15 12.15
C CYS A 147 22.39 22.12 13.46
N PRO A 148 22.43 20.98 14.18
CA PRO A 148 23.31 20.80 15.32
C PRO A 148 24.78 21.09 14.98
N ARG A 149 25.56 21.58 15.96
CA ARG A 149 27.00 21.82 15.76
C ARG A 149 27.69 20.52 15.34
N GLY A 150 28.42 20.56 14.22
CA GLY A 150 29.11 19.40 13.66
C GLY A 150 28.23 18.47 12.82
N GLN A 151 27.02 18.93 12.43
CA GLN A 151 26.12 18.26 11.49
C GLN A 151 25.66 19.28 10.42
N GLN A 152 26.54 19.74 9.54
CA GLN A 152 26.22 20.78 8.54
C GLN A 152 25.04 20.40 7.62
N LEU A 153 24.82 19.10 7.42
CA LEU A 153 23.77 18.54 6.56
C LEU A 153 22.58 17.98 7.35
N CYS A 154 22.35 18.44 8.59
CA CYS A 154 21.09 18.22 9.32
C CYS A 154 20.62 16.74 9.40
N GLY A 155 21.56 15.80 9.47
CA GLY A 155 21.24 14.38 9.73
C GLY A 155 21.12 13.49 8.48
N PHE A 156 21.67 13.87 7.32
CA PHE A 156 21.93 12.87 6.27
C PHE A 156 22.93 11.82 6.75
N GLU A 157 22.63 10.53 6.50
CA GLU A 157 23.50 9.41 6.83
C GLU A 157 23.63 8.45 5.63
N ALA A 158 24.71 7.66 5.62
CA ALA A 158 24.85 6.58 4.65
C ALA A 158 23.74 5.53 4.86
N GLY A 159 23.17 5.03 3.78
CA GLY A 159 22.02 4.12 3.77
C GLY A 159 20.66 4.81 3.67
N MET A 160 20.60 6.15 3.79
CA MET A 160 19.34 6.87 3.62
C MET A 160 18.88 6.86 2.16
N ASN A 161 17.61 6.54 1.94
CA ASN A 161 16.94 6.78 0.66
C ASN A 161 16.54 8.24 0.57
N VAL A 162 17.01 8.90 -0.49
CA VAL A 162 16.77 10.30 -0.75
C VAL A 162 16.13 10.49 -2.11
N ILE A 163 15.41 11.59 -2.26
CA ILE A 163 14.84 12.06 -3.51
C ILE A 163 15.45 13.41 -3.85
N ILE A 164 15.85 13.58 -5.11
CA ILE A 164 16.16 14.86 -5.72
C ILE A 164 15.02 15.25 -6.66
N PHE A 165 14.57 16.49 -6.61
CA PHE A 165 13.52 16.98 -7.51
C PHE A 165 13.60 18.49 -7.71
N ASP A 166 12.97 18.98 -8.77
CA ASP A 166 12.93 20.40 -9.10
C ASP A 166 11.50 20.92 -9.35
N THR A 167 11.40 22.20 -9.69
CA THR A 167 10.12 22.86 -10.01
C THR A 167 9.61 22.55 -11.42
N ALA A 168 10.42 21.92 -12.28
CA ALA A 168 10.01 21.52 -13.62
C ALA A 168 9.27 20.17 -13.61
N GLY A 169 9.42 19.40 -12.54
CA GLY A 169 8.69 18.18 -12.29
C GLY A 169 9.47 16.90 -12.57
N PHE A 170 10.79 17.03 -12.66
CA PHE A 170 11.69 15.90 -12.68
C PHE A 170 12.02 15.50 -11.25
N PHE A 171 12.10 14.20 -11.02
CA PHE A 171 12.53 13.64 -9.75
C PHE A 171 13.29 12.33 -9.96
N ASP A 172 14.22 12.06 -9.06
CA ASP A 172 14.97 10.82 -9.00
C ASP A 172 15.21 10.41 -7.55
N THR A 173 15.23 9.11 -7.29
CA THR A 173 15.52 8.56 -5.96
C THR A 173 16.79 7.76 -6.00
N PHE A 174 17.61 7.86 -4.96
CA PHE A 174 18.84 7.08 -4.81
C PHE A 174 19.17 6.85 -3.34
N THR A 175 20.10 5.92 -3.08
CA THR A 175 20.58 5.65 -1.73
C THR A 175 21.92 6.35 -1.51
N VAL A 176 22.03 7.09 -0.41
CA VAL A 176 23.28 7.74 -0.01
C VAL A 176 24.29 6.68 0.41
N THR A 177 25.47 6.65 -0.21
CA THR A 177 26.54 5.70 0.14
C THR A 177 27.55 6.29 1.11
N GLN A 178 27.74 7.61 1.09
CA GLN A 178 28.66 8.32 1.98
C GLN A 178 28.23 9.78 2.14
N VAL A 179 28.47 10.33 3.33
CA VAL A 179 28.22 11.74 3.68
C VAL A 179 29.54 12.38 4.09
N GLN A 180 29.91 13.47 3.42
CA GLN A 180 31.05 14.31 3.77
C GLN A 180 30.53 15.66 4.26
N ASP A 181 30.12 15.67 5.53
CA ASP A 181 29.38 16.76 6.15
C ASP A 181 30.12 18.10 6.08
N ALA A 182 31.39 18.14 6.48
CA ALA A 182 32.22 19.36 6.46
C ALA A 182 32.49 19.92 5.05
N ALA A 183 32.36 19.08 4.01
CA ALA A 183 32.53 19.50 2.62
C ALA A 183 31.17 19.79 1.93
N GLY A 184 30.06 19.48 2.59
CA GLY A 184 28.72 19.59 1.99
C GLY A 184 28.52 18.64 0.81
N HIS A 185 29.09 17.41 0.86
CA HIS A 185 28.98 16.46 -0.24
C HIS A 185 28.26 15.17 0.17
N LEU A 186 27.37 14.70 -0.70
CA LEU A 186 26.73 13.40 -0.63
C LEU A 186 27.22 12.53 -1.79
N GLN A 187 27.53 11.27 -1.51
CA GLN A 187 27.85 10.31 -2.56
C GLN A 187 26.71 9.31 -2.72
N HIS A 188 26.51 8.90 -3.96
CA HIS A 188 25.73 7.74 -4.35
C HIS A 188 26.56 6.95 -5.37
N ARG A 189 26.33 5.65 -5.51
CA ARG A 189 27.04 4.82 -6.49
C ARG A 189 26.06 3.96 -7.27
N GLY A 190 26.29 3.83 -8.57
CA GLY A 190 25.62 2.82 -9.41
C GLY A 190 24.19 3.15 -9.81
N GLN A 191 23.66 4.31 -9.43
CA GLN A 191 22.34 4.80 -9.81
C GLN A 191 22.52 6.09 -10.63
N ASN A 192 22.41 5.98 -11.96
CA ASN A 192 22.32 7.16 -12.82
C ASN A 192 20.96 7.83 -12.63
N LEU A 193 20.95 9.15 -12.62
CA LEU A 193 19.72 9.94 -12.60
C LEU A 193 19.13 9.95 -14.01
N ASN A 194 17.81 10.10 -14.09
CA ASN A 194 17.11 10.20 -15.37
C ASN A 194 17.13 11.62 -15.96
N TYR A 195 17.62 12.60 -15.19
CA TYR A 195 17.60 14.02 -15.53
C TYR A 195 18.83 14.75 -14.95
N GLU A 196 19.19 15.88 -15.57
CA GLU A 196 20.22 16.79 -15.04
C GLU A 196 19.58 17.84 -14.13
N TYR A 197 20.06 17.99 -12.91
CA TYR A 197 19.48 18.94 -11.97
C TYR A 197 20.33 20.20 -11.86
N ALA A 198 19.72 21.36 -12.07
CA ALA A 198 20.39 22.64 -11.85
C ALA A 198 20.60 22.94 -10.36
N ALA A 199 21.57 23.81 -10.05
CA ALA A 199 21.77 24.31 -8.69
C ALA A 199 20.45 24.87 -8.12
N GLY A 200 20.15 24.54 -6.87
CA GLY A 200 18.89 24.87 -6.19
C GLY A 200 17.79 23.80 -6.28
N ALA A 201 17.98 22.69 -6.99
CA ALA A 201 17.07 21.54 -6.87
C ALA A 201 17.05 21.02 -5.42
N GLN A 202 15.89 20.52 -4.99
CA GLN A 202 15.68 20.04 -3.63
C GLN A 202 16.20 18.62 -3.49
N ILE A 203 16.81 18.31 -2.35
CA ILE A 203 17.17 16.96 -1.94
C ILE A 203 16.73 16.70 -0.51
N THR A 204 16.09 15.57 -0.28
CA THR A 204 15.52 15.21 1.01
C THR A 204 15.44 13.72 1.16
N GLN A 205 15.41 13.23 2.40
CA GLN A 205 14.99 11.87 2.64
C GLN A 205 13.57 11.63 2.09
N VAL A 206 13.34 10.43 1.56
CA VAL A 206 12.05 9.98 1.04
C VAL A 206 11.70 8.59 1.56
N VAL A 207 10.42 8.36 1.82
CA VAL A 207 9.85 7.02 1.93
C VAL A 207 9.04 6.76 0.67
N SER A 208 9.40 5.71 -0.07
CA SER A 208 8.70 5.28 -1.27
C SER A 208 8.43 3.79 -1.18
N ASN A 209 7.18 3.41 -0.92
CA ASN A 209 6.77 2.01 -0.79
C ASN A 209 5.75 1.64 -1.86
N THR A 210 5.95 0.51 -2.52
CA THR A 210 4.94 -0.18 -3.32
C THR A 210 4.17 -1.18 -2.47
N TYR A 211 2.84 -1.14 -2.53
CA TYR A 211 1.96 -2.18 -2.01
C TYR A 211 1.25 -2.87 -3.16
N TYR A 212 1.26 -4.20 -3.19
CA TYR A 212 0.62 -4.94 -4.28
C TYR A 212 0.13 -6.33 -3.84
N LEU A 213 -0.80 -6.90 -4.60
CA LEU A 213 -1.25 -8.28 -4.42
C LEU A 213 -0.37 -9.25 -5.21
N ASN A 214 0.30 -10.16 -4.52
CA ASN A 214 0.89 -11.34 -5.17
C ASN A 214 -0.18 -12.43 -5.32
N ARG A 215 -0.74 -12.57 -6.53
CA ARG A 215 -1.81 -13.53 -6.83
C ARG A 215 -1.37 -15.00 -6.80
N THR A 216 -0.06 -15.26 -6.93
CA THR A 216 0.51 -16.61 -6.84
C THR A 216 0.49 -17.10 -5.40
N THR A 217 0.84 -16.23 -4.45
CA THR A 217 0.93 -16.58 -3.02
C THR A 217 -0.27 -16.12 -2.19
N ASN A 218 -1.17 -15.31 -2.75
CA ASN A 218 -2.30 -14.65 -2.04
C ASN A 218 -1.85 -13.77 -0.89
N LYS A 219 -0.81 -12.96 -1.12
CA LYS A 219 -0.23 -12.11 -0.09
C LYS A 219 -0.31 -10.65 -0.50
N LEU A 220 -0.72 -9.80 0.42
CA LEU A 220 -0.45 -8.38 0.32
C LEU A 220 1.03 -8.16 0.61
N MET A 221 1.75 -7.65 -0.37
CA MET A 221 3.19 -7.44 -0.32
C MET A 221 3.50 -5.95 -0.18
N ARG A 222 4.64 -5.66 0.47
CA ARG A 222 5.30 -4.34 0.49
C ARG A 222 6.68 -4.46 -0.13
N TYR A 223 7.04 -3.52 -0.98
CA TYR A 223 8.36 -3.33 -1.56
C TYR A 223 8.81 -1.89 -1.33
N ASP A 224 10.06 -1.67 -0.93
CA ASP A 224 10.60 -0.35 -0.58
C ASP A 224 11.46 0.29 -1.70
N GLY A 225 11.49 -0.33 -2.88
CA GLY A 225 12.12 0.22 -4.08
C GLY A 225 13.62 -0.05 -4.23
N GLY A 226 14.30 -0.62 -3.24
CA GLY A 226 15.75 -0.84 -3.28
C GLY A 226 16.19 -2.18 -3.88
N ASP A 227 17.51 -2.37 -3.99
CA ASP A 227 18.19 -3.54 -4.59
C ASP A 227 19.02 -4.38 -3.59
N GLY A 228 19.17 -3.92 -2.34
CA GLY A 228 19.97 -4.59 -1.31
C GLY A 228 19.33 -5.86 -0.71
N ALA A 229 20.15 -6.69 -0.05
CA ALA A 229 19.75 -7.97 0.57
C ALA A 229 18.69 -7.88 1.69
N GLY A 230 18.32 -6.65 2.13
CA GLY A 230 17.20 -6.38 3.05
C GLY A 230 15.96 -5.77 2.38
N ASN A 231 16.07 -5.34 1.12
CA ASN A 231 15.03 -4.65 0.34
C ASN A 231 14.20 -5.68 -0.43
N SER A 232 13.57 -6.55 0.34
CA SER A 232 12.82 -7.70 -0.17
C SER A 232 11.34 -7.41 -0.15
N ASP A 233 10.60 -8.04 -1.06
CA ASP A 233 9.15 -8.05 -1.00
C ASP A 233 8.70 -8.70 0.33
N ILE A 234 8.16 -7.90 1.25
CA ILE A 234 7.70 -8.35 2.57
C ILE A 234 6.21 -8.66 2.50
N ALA A 235 5.81 -9.84 2.96
CA ALA A 235 4.40 -10.18 3.13
C ALA A 235 3.83 -9.51 4.38
N LEU A 236 2.76 -8.72 4.21
CA LEU A 236 2.04 -8.03 5.28
C LEU A 236 0.84 -8.82 5.80
N ALA A 237 0.12 -9.45 4.88
CA ALA A 237 -1.07 -10.25 5.18
C ALA A 237 -1.18 -11.41 4.19
N ASP A 238 -1.47 -12.59 4.70
CA ASP A 238 -1.75 -13.80 3.92
C ASP A 238 -3.23 -13.91 3.57
N ASP A 239 -3.56 -14.83 2.66
CA ASP A 239 -4.93 -15.13 2.25
C ASP A 239 -5.71 -13.91 1.75
N VAL A 240 -5.01 -12.96 1.14
CA VAL A 240 -5.60 -11.85 0.41
C VAL A 240 -5.89 -12.33 -1.01
N VAL A 241 -7.16 -12.35 -1.39
CA VAL A 241 -7.62 -12.90 -2.69
C VAL A 241 -8.00 -11.82 -3.69
N ASP A 242 -8.25 -10.61 -3.21
CA ASP A 242 -8.55 -9.47 -4.07
C ASP A 242 -8.04 -8.18 -3.43
N LEU A 243 -7.50 -7.31 -4.28
CA LEU A 243 -7.02 -5.98 -3.93
C LEU A 243 -7.27 -5.08 -5.13
N GLU A 244 -7.94 -3.95 -4.90
CA GLU A 244 -8.21 -2.97 -5.93
C GLU A 244 -8.03 -1.55 -5.40
N PHE A 245 -7.29 -0.74 -6.14
CA PHE A 245 -7.15 0.71 -5.95
C PHE A 245 -7.94 1.45 -7.02
N GLN A 246 -8.84 2.32 -6.60
CA GLN A 246 -9.57 3.24 -7.48
C GLN A 246 -9.20 4.67 -7.16
N TYR A 247 -8.95 5.47 -8.19
CA TYR A 247 -8.43 6.81 -8.07
C TYR A 247 -9.52 7.84 -8.40
N TYR A 248 -9.58 8.89 -7.60
CA TYR A 248 -10.49 10.01 -7.75
C TYR A 248 -9.71 11.31 -7.62
N GLY A 249 -9.95 12.25 -8.52
CA GLY A 249 -9.13 13.44 -8.66
C GLY A 249 -9.89 14.73 -8.98
N ASP A 250 -9.14 15.83 -9.01
CA ASP A 250 -9.65 17.13 -9.42
C ASP A 250 -10.12 17.07 -10.89
N PRO A 251 -11.37 17.44 -11.17
CA PRO A 251 -11.87 17.47 -12.53
C PRO A 251 -11.13 18.47 -13.43
N ARG A 252 -10.52 19.52 -12.87
CA ARG A 252 -9.77 20.53 -13.65
C ARG A 252 -8.37 20.04 -13.99
N PRO A 253 -7.85 20.37 -15.19
CA PRO A 253 -6.48 20.05 -15.57
C PRO A 253 -5.44 20.52 -14.54
N PRO A 254 -4.40 19.71 -14.26
CA PRO A 254 -3.34 20.10 -13.35
C PRO A 254 -2.57 21.30 -13.89
N LEU A 255 -2.27 22.27 -13.02
CA LEU A 255 -1.47 23.47 -13.37
C LEU A 255 -0.07 23.44 -12.74
N LEU A 256 0.24 22.40 -11.98
CA LEU A 256 1.54 22.18 -11.35
C LEU A 256 2.01 20.77 -11.70
N PRO A 257 3.32 20.54 -11.86
CA PRO A 257 4.44 21.49 -11.69
C PRO A 257 4.51 22.56 -12.80
N LYS A 258 4.80 23.80 -12.41
CA LYS A 258 5.01 24.92 -13.34
C LYS A 258 6.50 25.28 -13.40
N PRO A 259 7.19 25.01 -14.53
CA PRO A 259 8.61 25.28 -14.66
C PRO A 259 8.89 26.79 -14.75
N ARG A 260 10.15 27.17 -14.55
CA ARG A 260 10.61 28.53 -14.84
C ARG A 260 10.58 28.78 -16.36
N PRO A 261 10.35 30.02 -16.82
CA PRO A 261 10.44 30.35 -18.24
C PRO A 261 11.77 29.89 -18.85
N GLY A 262 11.71 29.30 -20.05
CA GLY A 262 12.85 28.69 -20.74
C GLY A 262 13.01 27.19 -20.52
N ILE A 263 12.34 26.59 -19.53
CA ILE A 263 12.37 25.15 -19.27
C ILE A 263 10.99 24.55 -19.58
N PRO A 264 10.86 23.65 -20.58
CA PRO A 264 9.60 22.97 -20.84
C PRO A 264 9.38 21.80 -19.87
N ASN A 265 8.12 21.41 -19.70
CA ASN A 265 7.75 20.11 -19.14
C ASN A 265 6.53 19.53 -19.88
N CYS A 266 5.96 18.45 -19.36
CA CYS A 266 4.76 17.82 -19.95
C CYS A 266 3.52 18.74 -20.01
N LEU A 267 3.43 19.73 -19.10
CA LEU A 267 2.28 20.63 -18.99
C LEU A 267 2.50 21.95 -19.74
N TYR A 268 3.75 22.42 -19.80
CA TYR A 268 4.12 23.75 -20.28
C TYR A 268 5.23 23.70 -21.32
N ASP A 269 5.13 24.54 -22.36
CA ASP A 269 6.24 24.77 -23.29
C ASP A 269 7.34 25.67 -22.66
N ALA A 270 8.45 25.85 -23.37
CA ALA A 270 9.54 26.72 -22.91
C ALA A 270 9.14 28.20 -22.81
N GLY A 271 8.06 28.61 -23.48
CA GLY A 271 7.46 29.94 -23.36
C GLY A 271 6.59 30.11 -22.10
N GLY A 272 6.32 29.04 -21.37
CA GLY A 272 5.45 29.03 -20.19
C GLY A 272 3.95 28.91 -20.51
N ASN A 273 3.59 28.60 -21.76
CA ASN A 273 2.20 28.36 -22.15
C ASN A 273 1.79 26.93 -21.79
N TYR A 274 0.56 26.74 -21.33
CA TYR A 274 0.02 25.41 -21.05
C TYR A 274 -0.30 24.67 -22.35
N VAL A 275 0.36 23.54 -22.59
CA VAL A 275 0.29 22.76 -23.85
C VAL A 275 -0.22 21.34 -23.69
N ALA A 276 -0.44 20.86 -22.45
CA ALA A 276 -0.91 19.50 -22.21
C ALA A 276 -2.30 19.18 -22.79
N GLY A 277 -3.12 20.20 -23.10
CA GLY A 277 -4.39 20.01 -23.82
C GLY A 277 -5.44 19.15 -23.09
N MET A 278 -5.24 18.89 -21.80
CA MET A 278 -6.09 17.98 -21.03
C MET A 278 -7.50 18.55 -20.81
N ALA A 279 -8.52 17.70 -20.91
CA ALA A 279 -9.91 18.09 -20.74
C ALA A 279 -10.29 18.31 -19.26
N THR A 280 -11.36 19.08 -19.04
CA THR A 280 -12.05 19.08 -17.73
C THR A 280 -12.94 17.85 -17.65
N LEU A 281 -12.85 17.11 -16.56
CA LEU A 281 -13.58 15.87 -16.34
C LEU A 281 -14.96 16.14 -15.74
N THR A 282 -15.85 15.16 -15.84
CA THR A 282 -17.14 15.20 -15.16
C THR A 282 -16.97 14.68 -13.72
N PRO A 283 -17.39 15.44 -12.68
CA PRO A 283 -17.42 14.91 -11.32
C PRO A 283 -18.44 13.77 -11.18
N GLU A 284 -18.03 12.68 -10.55
CA GLU A 284 -18.87 11.48 -10.31
C GLU A 284 -19.00 11.14 -8.82
N ASP A 285 -18.12 11.68 -7.98
CA ASP A 285 -18.04 11.40 -6.55
C ASP A 285 -17.90 12.71 -5.77
N GLY A 286 -19.05 13.33 -5.52
CA GLY A 286 -19.13 14.69 -5.01
C GLY A 286 -18.51 15.67 -6.00
N SER A 287 -17.40 16.30 -5.62
CA SER A 287 -16.67 17.24 -6.47
C SER A 287 -15.47 16.62 -7.20
N LEU A 288 -15.24 15.31 -7.05
CA LEU A 288 -14.11 14.61 -7.66
C LEU A 288 -14.57 13.79 -8.88
N ALA A 289 -13.73 13.71 -9.89
CA ALA A 289 -13.90 12.83 -11.04
C ALA A 289 -13.22 11.48 -10.78
N LYS A 290 -13.85 10.39 -11.23
CA LYS A 290 -13.21 9.08 -11.22
C LYS A 290 -12.15 9.04 -12.33
N LEU A 291 -10.94 8.63 -12.00
CA LEU A 291 -9.86 8.48 -12.97
C LEU A 291 -9.84 7.04 -13.46
N THR A 292 -10.10 6.82 -14.75
CA THR A 292 -10.13 5.49 -15.34
C THR A 292 -8.71 5.02 -15.69
N PRO A 293 -8.46 3.70 -15.80
CA PRO A 293 -7.16 3.19 -16.25
C PRO A 293 -6.71 3.78 -17.59
N ALA A 294 -7.64 3.97 -18.53
CA ALA A 294 -7.33 4.56 -19.84
C ALA A 294 -6.77 5.99 -19.70
N MET A 295 -7.38 6.80 -18.83
CA MET A 295 -6.94 8.19 -18.54
C MET A 295 -5.66 8.27 -17.70
N LEU A 296 -5.16 7.16 -17.16
CA LEU A 296 -3.92 7.15 -16.38
C LEU A 296 -2.76 6.57 -17.22
N THR A 297 -2.99 6.38 -18.52
CA THR A 297 -2.08 5.71 -19.46
C THR A 297 -2.13 6.32 -20.87
N ASP A 298 -2.85 7.41 -21.08
CA ASP A 298 -3.04 8.08 -22.38
C ASP A 298 -2.06 9.23 -22.61
N GLY A 299 -1.37 9.68 -21.57
CA GLY A 299 -0.46 10.82 -21.58
C GLY A 299 -1.21 12.15 -21.55
N PRO A 300 -0.49 13.29 -21.48
CA PRO A 300 0.95 13.41 -21.67
C PRO A 300 1.78 12.86 -20.49
N TYR A 301 2.97 12.35 -20.78
CA TYR A 301 3.87 11.81 -19.76
C TYR A 301 4.81 12.87 -19.20
N CYS A 302 4.82 12.99 -17.88
CA CYS A 302 5.68 13.86 -17.09
C CYS A 302 6.88 13.10 -16.51
N GLY A 303 7.91 13.83 -16.08
CA GLY A 303 9.13 13.26 -15.51
C GLY A 303 10.12 12.73 -16.57
N GLY A 304 11.11 11.96 -16.12
CA GLY A 304 12.20 11.45 -16.97
C GLY A 304 12.49 9.97 -16.71
N GLY A 305 12.86 9.24 -17.78
CA GLY A 305 13.31 7.84 -17.72
C GLY A 305 12.38 6.93 -16.93
N SER A 306 12.93 6.21 -15.93
CA SER A 306 12.18 5.24 -15.10
C SER A 306 11.16 5.88 -14.14
N ASN A 307 11.22 7.20 -13.97
CA ASN A 307 10.34 7.98 -13.11
C ASN A 307 9.23 8.70 -13.87
N GLN A 308 9.03 8.38 -15.15
CA GLN A 308 7.91 8.92 -15.91
C GLN A 308 6.55 8.46 -15.37
N PHE A 309 5.57 9.34 -15.51
CA PHE A 309 4.19 9.11 -15.07
C PHE A 309 3.21 9.91 -15.93
N ASP A 310 1.96 9.46 -16.00
CA ASP A 310 0.90 10.16 -16.70
C ASP A 310 0.47 11.44 -15.96
N ALA A 311 0.31 12.56 -16.67
CA ALA A 311 -0.07 13.85 -16.11
C ALA A 311 -1.41 13.81 -15.35
N ASP A 312 -2.35 12.92 -15.70
CA ASP A 312 -3.61 12.78 -14.97
C ASP A 312 -3.43 12.28 -13.53
N LEU A 313 -2.30 11.66 -13.21
CA LEU A 313 -1.96 11.31 -11.82
C LEU A 313 -1.78 12.54 -10.93
N LEU A 314 -1.47 13.71 -11.49
CA LEU A 314 -1.41 14.99 -10.77
C LEU A 314 -2.80 15.46 -10.29
N ARG A 315 -3.88 14.83 -10.77
CA ARG A 315 -5.24 15.11 -10.32
C ARG A 315 -5.62 14.33 -9.07
N VAL A 316 -4.94 13.24 -8.71
CA VAL A 316 -5.36 12.34 -7.63
C VAL A 316 -5.54 13.10 -6.31
N ARG A 317 -6.71 12.97 -5.69
CA ARG A 317 -7.07 13.58 -4.38
C ARG A 317 -7.63 12.58 -3.39
N LYS A 318 -8.16 11.46 -3.87
CA LYS A 318 -8.75 10.40 -3.07
C LYS A 318 -8.47 9.04 -3.70
N VAL A 319 -8.18 8.05 -2.85
CA VAL A 319 -8.01 6.65 -3.25
C VAL A 319 -9.03 5.82 -2.49
N ARG A 320 -9.82 5.02 -3.22
CA ARG A 320 -10.67 3.98 -2.64
C ARG A 320 -9.94 2.65 -2.75
N VAL A 321 -9.83 1.95 -1.63
CA VAL A 321 -9.20 0.63 -1.54
C VAL A 321 -10.28 -0.40 -1.31
N ARG A 322 -10.27 -1.49 -2.07
CA ARG A 322 -11.01 -2.71 -1.78
C ARG A 322 -10.04 -3.82 -1.46
N LEU A 323 -10.25 -4.51 -0.35
CA LEU A 323 -9.45 -5.64 0.08
C LEU A 323 -10.38 -6.80 0.44
N ARG A 324 -10.09 -7.98 -0.08
CA ARG A 324 -10.83 -9.22 0.24
C ARG A 324 -9.88 -10.26 0.81
N VAL A 325 -10.22 -10.79 1.97
CA VAL A 325 -9.49 -11.89 2.63
C VAL A 325 -10.37 -13.13 2.69
N GLN A 326 -9.75 -14.30 2.57
CA GLN A 326 -10.40 -15.60 2.68
C GLN A 326 -10.00 -16.33 3.98
N ALA A 327 -10.76 -17.36 4.34
CA ALA A 327 -10.33 -18.34 5.35
C ALA A 327 -9.10 -19.10 4.85
N ALA A 328 -8.12 -19.38 5.70
CA ALA A 328 -6.88 -20.05 5.26
C ALA A 328 -7.16 -21.51 4.86
N MET A 329 -8.00 -22.18 5.66
CA MET A 329 -8.36 -23.58 5.46
C MET A 329 -9.38 -23.78 4.33
N GLN A 330 -9.03 -24.60 3.34
CA GLN A 330 -9.94 -25.02 2.26
C GLN A 330 -11.19 -25.75 2.77
N SER A 331 -11.06 -26.50 3.87
CA SER A 331 -12.17 -27.24 4.50
C SER A 331 -13.24 -26.33 5.11
N LEU A 332 -12.99 -25.02 5.21
CA LEU A 332 -13.94 -24.03 5.68
C LEU A 332 -14.51 -23.13 4.57
N ARG A 333 -14.01 -23.29 3.33
CA ARG A 333 -14.48 -22.54 2.17
C ARG A 333 -15.48 -23.38 1.38
N GLY A 334 -16.60 -22.78 1.00
CA GLY A 334 -17.62 -23.41 0.16
C GLY A 334 -17.35 -23.22 -1.33
N THR A 335 -18.33 -23.60 -2.15
CA THR A 335 -18.24 -23.53 -3.62
C THR A 335 -19.00 -22.34 -4.23
N ASP A 336 -19.78 -21.61 -3.45
CA ASP A 336 -20.54 -20.44 -3.92
C ASP A 336 -19.57 -19.28 -4.28
N PRO A 337 -19.47 -18.89 -5.57
CA PRO A 337 -18.56 -17.82 -5.99
C PRO A 337 -18.92 -16.44 -5.43
N ALA A 338 -20.17 -16.23 -4.98
CA ALA A 338 -20.57 -14.97 -4.35
C ALA A 338 -19.87 -14.79 -2.99
N LEU A 339 -19.70 -15.88 -2.24
CA LEU A 339 -19.11 -15.90 -0.90
C LEU A 339 -17.61 -16.19 -0.93
N PHE A 340 -17.14 -17.01 -1.87
CA PHE A 340 -15.76 -17.50 -1.93
C PHE A 340 -15.12 -17.17 -3.27
N MET A 341 -14.14 -16.27 -3.28
CA MET A 341 -13.36 -15.96 -4.49
C MET A 341 -12.51 -17.14 -4.93
N ARG A 342 -12.02 -17.93 -3.97
CA ARG A 342 -11.36 -19.21 -4.20
C ARG A 342 -12.15 -20.30 -3.48
N PRO A 343 -12.90 -21.14 -4.22
CA PRO A 343 -13.66 -22.24 -3.65
C PRO A 343 -12.84 -23.16 -2.75
N GLY A 344 -13.51 -23.82 -1.82
CA GLY A 344 -12.94 -24.89 -0.99
C GLY A 344 -13.71 -26.20 -1.10
N THR A 345 -13.56 -27.02 -0.06
CA THR A 345 -14.13 -28.37 0.02
C THR A 345 -15.29 -28.48 1.01
N SER A 346 -15.65 -27.38 1.70
CA SER A 346 -16.74 -27.39 2.65
C SER A 346 -18.08 -27.59 1.93
N ILE A 347 -18.87 -28.53 2.44
CA ILE A 347 -20.15 -28.95 1.85
C ILE A 347 -21.38 -28.31 2.52
N GLY A 348 -21.22 -27.55 3.62
CA GLY A 348 -22.39 -27.09 4.36
C GLY A 348 -22.16 -26.60 5.78
N GLY A 349 -23.13 -25.82 6.28
CA GLY A 349 -23.43 -25.67 7.70
C GLY A 349 -22.45 -24.81 8.50
N GLU A 350 -22.22 -25.20 9.76
CA GLU A 350 -21.43 -24.44 10.74
C GLU A 350 -19.92 -24.42 10.48
N ARG A 351 -19.47 -25.00 9.35
CA ARG A 351 -18.08 -25.00 8.90
C ARG A 351 -17.82 -23.99 7.77
N PHE A 352 -18.79 -23.15 7.42
CA PHE A 352 -18.60 -22.12 6.40
C PHE A 352 -18.08 -20.81 6.97
N VAL A 353 -16.92 -20.37 6.46
CA VAL A 353 -16.35 -19.05 6.77
C VAL A 353 -16.20 -18.26 5.47
N PRO A 354 -17.20 -17.43 5.09
CA PRO A 354 -17.17 -16.68 3.84
C PRO A 354 -16.06 -15.62 3.85
N ASP A 355 -15.63 -15.19 2.66
CA ASP A 355 -14.63 -14.14 2.53
C ASP A 355 -15.11 -12.83 3.16
N TYR A 356 -14.18 -12.10 3.79
CA TYR A 356 -14.44 -10.77 4.32
C TYR A 356 -13.93 -9.72 3.35
N ARG A 357 -14.75 -8.71 3.08
CA ARG A 357 -14.42 -7.57 2.23
C ARG A 357 -14.43 -6.29 3.06
N VAL A 358 -13.38 -5.50 2.92
CA VAL A 358 -13.35 -4.13 3.44
C VAL A 358 -13.17 -3.16 2.28
N VAL A 359 -13.94 -2.08 2.33
CA VAL A 359 -13.81 -0.95 1.42
C VAL A 359 -13.63 0.29 2.27
N PHE A 360 -12.57 1.04 2.00
CA PHE A 360 -12.33 2.31 2.67
C PHE A 360 -11.77 3.33 1.67
N GLU A 361 -11.93 4.60 2.01
CA GLU A 361 -11.48 5.71 1.20
C GLU A 361 -10.57 6.60 2.00
N VAL A 362 -9.51 7.09 1.35
CA VAL A 362 -8.57 8.02 1.95
C VAL A 362 -8.43 9.23 1.04
N SER A 363 -8.65 10.41 1.60
CA SER A 363 -8.32 11.70 0.99
C SER A 363 -7.14 12.29 1.74
N PRO A 364 -5.89 12.02 1.32
CA PRO A 364 -4.73 12.44 2.08
C PRO A 364 -4.68 13.96 2.11
N ARG A 365 -4.47 14.53 3.30
CA ARG A 365 -4.48 15.99 3.49
C ARG A 365 -3.45 16.66 2.59
N ASN A 366 -2.27 16.06 2.45
CA ASN A 366 -1.18 16.60 1.65
C ASN A 366 -1.52 16.77 0.17
N LEU A 367 -2.44 15.98 -0.39
CA LEU A 367 -2.87 16.14 -1.79
C LEU A 367 -3.93 17.26 -1.94
N ASN A 368 -4.50 17.73 -0.85
CA ASN A 368 -5.66 18.63 -0.82
C ASN A 368 -5.36 20.01 -0.19
N LEU A 369 -4.10 20.30 0.19
CA LEU A 369 -3.70 21.52 0.89
C LEU A 369 -3.88 22.84 0.09
N ALA A 370 -4.10 22.75 -1.23
CA ALA A 370 -4.20 23.90 -2.13
C ALA A 370 -5.62 24.14 -2.69
N ARG A 371 -6.65 23.52 -2.10
CA ARG A 371 -8.04 23.68 -2.56
C ARG A 371 -8.76 24.83 -1.86
#